data_AF-A0A4V2XI66-F1
#
_entry.id   AF-A0A4V2XI66-F1
#
_cell.length_a   1.000
_cell.length_b   1.000
_cell.length_c   1.000
_cell.angle_alpha   90.00
_cell.angle_beta   90.00
_cell.angle_gamma   90.00
#
_symmetry.space_group_name_H-M   'P 1'
#
loop_
_entity.id
_entity.type
_entity.pdbx_description
1 polymer ?
#
loop_
_entity_poly.entity_id
_entity_poly.type
_entity_poly.pdbx_seq_one_letter_code
_entity_poly.pdbx_strand_id
1 'polypeptide(L)' 'MVRISLRLPEELHARLVEQAARDRRSLNSQILHLLEETLDAAESDTDPPGGGSASP' A
#
# COMPACT_ATOMS: atom_id res chain seq x y z
N MET A 1 12.06 -10.62 -9.05
CA MET A 1 10.65 -10.70 -8.62
C MET A 1 10.37 -12.11 -8.13
N VAL A 2 9.72 -12.23 -6.97
CA VAL A 2 9.26 -13.52 -6.41
C VAL A 2 7.78 -13.68 -6.75
N ARG A 3 7.36 -14.88 -7.20
CA ARG A 3 5.95 -15.17 -7.48
C ARG A 3 5.27 -15.68 -6.22
N ILE A 4 4.15 -15.06 -5.86
CA ILE A 4 3.28 -15.51 -4.76
C ILE A 4 1.90 -15.88 -5.30
N SER A 5 1.26 -16.86 -4.68
CA SER A 5 -0.15 -17.19 -4.91
C SER A 5 -0.95 -16.73 -3.70
N LEU A 6 -1.77 -15.70 -3.87
CA LEU A 6 -2.58 -15.12 -2.81
C LEU A 6 -4.03 -15.60 -2.93
N ARG A 7 -4.62 -16.04 -1.82
CA ARG A 7 -6.05 -16.37 -1.75
C ARG A 7 -6.79 -15.17 -1.21
N LEU A 8 -7.77 -14.68 -1.97
CA LEU A 8 -8.61 -13.55 -1.59
C LEU A 8 -10.06 -14.02 -1.50
N PRO A 9 -10.84 -13.53 -0.53
CA PRO A 9 -12.29 -13.62 -0.59
C PRO A 9 -12.81 -13.01 -1.89
N GLU A 10 -13.86 -13.59 -2.47
CA GLU A 10 -14.41 -13.18 -3.77
C GLU A 10 -14.79 -11.69 -3.79
N GLU A 11 -15.47 -11.23 -2.76
CA GLU A 11 -15.87 -9.82 -2.59
C GLU A 11 -14.67 -8.86 -2.61
N LEU A 12 -13.56 -9.26 -1.97
CA LEU A 12 -12.35 -8.44 -1.94
C LEU A 12 -11.71 -8.40 -3.33
N HIS A 13 -11.65 -9.53 -4.02
CA HIS A 13 -11.14 -9.60 -5.38
C HIS A 13 -11.96 -8.72 -6.33
N ALA A 14 -13.30 -8.79 -6.27
CA ALA A 14 -14.18 -7.97 -7.08
C ALA A 14 -13.92 -6.46 -6.88
N ARG A 15 -13.84 -6.02 -5.62
CA ARG A 15 -13.53 -4.62 -5.29
C ARG A 15 -12.17 -4.18 -5.83
N LEU A 16 -11.15 -5.03 -5.75
CA LEU A 16 -9.81 -4.72 -6.29
C LEU A 16 -9.83 -4.63 -7.82
N VAL A 17 -10.58 -5.48 -8.51
CA VAL A 17 -10.74 -5.44 -9.97
C VAL A 17 -11.43 -4.14 -10.40
N GLU A 18 -12.50 -3.74 -9.71
CA GLU A 18 -13.20 -2.49 -10.00
C GLU A 18 -12.31 -1.26 -9.80
N GLN A 19 -11.54 -1.24 -8.71
CA GLN A 19 -10.59 -0.15 -8.45
C GLN A 19 -9.50 -0.10 -9.53
N ALA A 20 -8.90 -1.24 -9.87
CA ALA A 20 -7.88 -1.33 -10.90
C ALA A 20 -8.41 -0.86 -12.28
N ALA A 21 -9.65 -1.22 -12.63
CA ALA A 21 -10.30 -0.77 -13.85
C ALA A 21 -10.52 0.75 -13.86
N ARG A 22 -10.97 1.34 -12.74
CA ARG A 22 -11.14 2.79 -12.59
C ARG A 22 -9.81 3.53 -12.77
N ASP A 23 -8.74 2.98 -12.23
CA ASP A 23 -7.40 3.59 -12.26
C ASP A 23 -6.62 3.23 -13.54
N ARG A 24 -7.22 2.46 -14.46
CA ARG A 24 -6.61 1.95 -15.71
C ARG A 24 -5.30 1.20 -15.46
N ARG A 25 -5.24 0.44 -14.36
CA ARG A 25 -4.06 -0.34 -13.94
C ARG A 25 -4.39 -1.83 -14.01
N SER A 26 -3.34 -2.65 -14.11
CA SER A 26 -3.49 -4.09 -13.88
C SER A 26 -3.83 -4.35 -12.41
N LEU A 27 -4.54 -5.45 -12.13
CA LEU A 27 -4.83 -5.88 -10.76
C LEU A 27 -3.54 -6.04 -9.93
N ASN A 28 -2.47 -6.57 -10.54
CA ASN A 28 -1.17 -6.69 -9.89
C ASN A 28 -0.59 -5.33 -9.51
N SER A 29 -0.63 -4.36 -10.43
CA SER A 29 -0.18 -2.99 -10.15
C SER A 29 -1.02 -2.31 -9.07
N GLN A 30 -2.32 -2.58 -9.03
CA GLN A 30 -3.20 -2.07 -7.97
C GLN A 30 -2.83 -2.66 -6.60
N ILE A 31 -2.58 -3.97 -6.54
CA ILE A 31 -2.15 -4.64 -5.29
C ILE A 31 -0.82 -4.07 -4.81
N LEU A 32 0.15 -3.90 -5.71
CA LEU A 32 1.46 -3.32 -5.37
C LEU A 32 1.30 -1.89 -4.83
N HIS A 33 0.51 -1.05 -5.50
CA HIS A 33 0.28 0.32 -5.07
C HIS A 33 -0.30 0.41 -3.65
N LEU A 34 -1.28 -0.44 -3.32
CA LEU A 34 -1.87 -0.46 -1.97
C LEU A 34 -0.88 -0.96 -0.91
N LEU A 35 -0.03 -1.92 -1.26
CA LEU A 35 1.00 -2.42 -0.36
C LEU A 35 2.07 -1.36 -0.10
N GLU A 36 2.54 -0.69 -1.14
CA GLU A 36 3.50 0.43 -1.05
C GLU A 36 2.95 1.54 -0.14
N GLU A 37 1.71 2.00 -0.40
CA GLU A 37 1.07 3.05 0.40
C GLU A 37 0.92 2.65 1.88
N THR A 38 0.56 1.40 2.16
CA THR A 38 0.40 0.91 3.53
C THR A 38 1.74 0.79 4.26
N LEU A 39 2.80 0.37 3.55
CA LEU A 39 4.15 0.27 4.11
C LEU A 39 4.75 1.65 4.38
N ASP A 40 4.62 2.58 3.43
CA ASP A 40 5.10 3.97 3.57
C ASP A 40 4.39 4.69 4.74
N ALA A 41 3.08 4.45 4.91
CA ALA A 41 2.32 4.98 6.03
C ALA A 41 2.81 4.41 7.38
N ALA A 42 3.07 3.11 7.46
CA ALA A 42 3.58 2.48 8.67
C ALA A 42 5.00 2.97 9.06
N GLU A 43 5.85 3.24 8.07
CA GLU A 43 7.17 3.84 8.31
C GLU A 43 7.05 5.29 8.81
N SER A 44 6.10 6.06 8.27
CA SER A 44 5.85 7.45 8.67
C SER A 44 5.31 7.56 10.11
N ASP A 45 4.49 6.61 10.55
CA ASP A 45 3.99 6.53 11.93
C ASP A 45 5.07 6.16 12.97
N THR A 46 6.25 5.71 12.51
CA THR A 46 7.36 5.32 13.37
C THR A 46 8.34 6.48 13.66
N ASP A 47 8.15 7.67 13.08
CA ASP A 47 8.95 8.84 13.43
C ASP A 47 8.36 9.55 14.67
N PRO A 48 8.97 9.45 15.87
CA PRO A 48 8.53 10.24 17.00
C PRO A 48 8.77 11.72 16.71
N PRO A 49 7.86 12.66 17.09
CA PRO A 49 8.13 14.08 17.02
C PRO A 49 9.18 14.43 18.08
N GLY A 50 10.47 14.27 17.76
CA GLY A 50 11.54 14.29 18.74
C GLY A 50 12.87 14.76 18.16
N GLY A 51 12.94 16.01 17.72
CA GLY A 51 14.22 16.60 17.31
C GLY A 51 14.22 18.10 17.04
N GLY A 52 13.25 18.85 17.58
CA GLY A 52 13.31 20.31 17.62
C GLY A 52 13.92 20.81 18.94
N SER A 53 14.86 21.74 18.83
CA SER A 53 15.59 22.49 19.89
C SER A 53 16.76 21.74 20.57
N ALA A 54 17.97 22.30 20.68
CA ALA A 54 18.32 23.73 20.75
C ALA A 54 19.71 24.04 20.17
N SER A 55 19.82 25.23 19.57
CA SER A 55 21.09 25.96 19.36
C SER A 55 21.80 26.26 20.67
N PRO A 56 23.12 26.46 20.61
CA PRO A 56 23.71 27.75 20.96
C PRO A 56 24.47 28.41 19.80
#